data_AF-B7AVK2-F1
#
_entry.id   AF-B7AVK2-F1
#
_cell.length_a   1.000
_cell.length_b   1.000
_cell.length_c   1.000
_cell.angle_alpha   90.00
_cell.angle_beta   90.00
_cell.angle_gamma   90.00
#
_symmetry.space_group_name_H-M   'P 1'
#
loop_
_entity.id
_entity.type
_entity.pdbx_description
1 polymer ?
#
loop_
_entity_poly.entity_id
_entity_poly.type
_entity_poly.pdbx_seq_one_letter_code
_entity_poly.pdbx_strand_id
1 'polypeptide(L)'
;MYANFAPLITATLTVAIFLLSLLSLKTKGVLKALFVLSIITVNISKGIETKPYNAERLKGYLPELRGMTVKKPEEFLPRMREIFAECGVAFVLLPHLKNSGVNGAVKWVSEDRVVLAMNNRGLDADKFWFSLFHEIKHVLQQNKNCIY
;
A
#
# COMPACT_ATOMS: atom_id res chain seq x y z
N MET A 1 2.24 -20.79 32.59
CA MET A 1 2.15 -21.15 31.15
C MET A 1 2.34 -19.88 30.34
N TYR A 2 3.60 -19.48 30.10
CA TYR A 2 3.90 -18.29 29.30
C TYR A 2 3.96 -18.72 27.84
N ALA A 3 3.11 -18.13 27.00
CA ALA A 3 3.13 -18.38 25.56
C ALA A 3 4.50 -17.93 24.99
N ASN A 4 5.09 -18.77 24.15
CA ASN A 4 6.38 -18.49 23.50
C ASN A 4 6.20 -17.36 22.46
N PHE A 5 6.40 -16.11 22.88
CA PHE A 5 6.37 -14.93 22.00
C PHE A 5 7.70 -14.69 21.24
N ALA A 6 8.70 -15.56 21.43
CA ALA A 6 10.02 -15.49 20.79
C ALA A 6 9.99 -15.31 19.24
N PRO A 7 9.11 -15.98 18.45
CA PRO A 7 9.08 -15.80 16.99
C PRO A 7 8.49 -14.44 16.55
N LEU A 8 7.60 -13.84 17.35
CA LEU A 8 7.02 -12.53 17.05
C LEU A 8 8.03 -11.39 17.32
N ILE A 9 8.83 -11.55 18.39
CA ILE A 9 9.89 -10.61 18.76
C ILE A 9 11.05 -10.68 17.75
N THR A 10 11.43 -11.87 17.28
CA THR A 10 12.47 -12.01 16.25
C THR A 10 12.03 -11.46 14.90
N ALA A 11 10.80 -11.72 14.45
CA ALA A 11 10.29 -11.18 13.18
C ALA A 11 10.27 -9.64 13.17
N THR A 12 9.87 -9.01 14.28
CA THR A 12 9.85 -7.54 14.42
C THR A 12 11.26 -6.94 14.53
N LEU A 13 12.19 -7.59 15.25
CA LEU A 13 13.58 -7.15 15.33
C LEU A 13 14.31 -7.27 13.99
N THR A 14 14.12 -8.36 13.25
CA THR A 14 14.77 -8.57 11.94
C THR A 14 14.31 -7.53 10.92
N VAL A 15 13.02 -7.18 10.92
CA VAL A 15 12.48 -6.09 10.08
C VAL A 15 13.10 -4.75 10.48
N ALA A 16 13.20 -4.45 11.78
CA ALA A 16 13.80 -3.20 12.26
C ALA A 16 15.30 -3.07 11.92
N ILE A 17 16.08 -4.14 12.05
CA ILE A 17 17.51 -4.18 11.75
C ILE A 17 17.76 -4.03 10.24
N PHE A 18 16.94 -4.69 9.40
CA PHE A 18 17.00 -4.55 7.95
C PHE A 18 16.62 -3.13 7.50
N LEU A 19 15.63 -2.51 8.15
CA LEU A 19 15.27 -1.11 7.93
C LEU A 19 16.41 -0.15 8.28
N LEU A 20 17.12 -0.39 9.38
CA LEU A 20 18.28 0.41 9.79
C LEU A 20 19.45 0.28 8.80
N SER A 21 19.70 -0.90 8.23
CA SER A 21 20.77 -1.09 7.23
C SER A 21 20.41 -0.43 5.89
N LEU A 22 19.15 -0.48 5.50
CA LEU A 22 18.61 0.23 4.34
C LEU A 22 18.67 1.74 4.51
N LEU A 23 18.40 2.25 5.71
CA LEU A 23 18.59 3.64 6.11
C LEU A 23 20.07 4.08 6.09
N SER A 24 21.03 3.16 5.91
CA SER A 24 22.47 3.45 5.77
C SER A 24 22.96 3.52 4.31
N LEU A 25 22.13 3.13 3.33
CA LEU A 25 22.54 3.16 1.91
C LEU A 25 22.86 4.58 1.42
N LYS A 26 24.01 4.72 0.75
CA LYS A 26 24.57 5.98 0.20
C LYS A 26 23.97 6.28 -1.18
N THR A 27 22.65 6.43 -1.25
CA THR A 27 21.90 6.76 -2.49
C THR A 27 21.09 8.04 -2.32
N LYS A 28 20.73 8.72 -3.43
CA LYS A 28 19.84 9.90 -3.41
C LYS A 28 18.57 9.56 -2.63
N GLY A 29 18.15 10.40 -1.68
CA GLY A 29 17.11 10.09 -0.69
C GLY A 29 15.80 9.52 -1.25
N VAL A 30 15.43 9.91 -2.48
CA VAL A 30 14.25 9.42 -3.21
C VAL A 30 14.34 7.93 -3.56
N LEU A 31 15.49 7.46 -4.08
CA LEU A 31 15.67 6.07 -4.52
C LEU A 31 15.66 5.10 -3.34
N LYS A 32 16.22 5.56 -2.21
CA LYS A 32 16.25 4.83 -0.95
C LYS A 32 14.86 4.66 -0.34
N ALA A 33 14.07 5.73 -0.32
CA ALA A 33 12.70 5.67 0.14
C ALA A 33 11.84 4.76 -0.74
N LEU A 34 12.03 4.81 -2.06
CA LEU A 34 11.31 3.97 -3.00
C LEU A 34 11.62 2.47 -2.83
N PHE A 35 12.89 2.11 -2.64
CA PHE A 35 13.28 0.72 -2.44
C PHE A 35 12.75 0.15 -1.11
N VAL A 36 12.86 0.93 -0.03
CA VAL A 36 12.30 0.59 1.29
C VAL A 36 10.78 0.43 1.20
N LEU A 37 10.11 1.37 0.53
CA LEU A 37 8.67 1.36 0.29
C LEU A 37 8.23 0.08 -0.42
N SER A 38 8.91 -0.29 -1.51
CA SER A 38 8.65 -1.52 -2.26
C SER A 38 8.75 -2.76 -1.38
N ILE A 39 9.83 -2.89 -0.59
CA ILE A 39 10.03 -4.08 0.25
C ILE A 39 9.00 -4.17 1.39
N ILE A 40 8.75 -3.06 2.08
CA ILE A 40 7.76 -3.02 3.18
C ILE A 40 6.38 -3.36 2.63
N THR A 41 6.00 -2.73 1.51
CA THR A 41 4.71 -2.94 0.86
C THR A 41 4.51 -4.41 0.49
N VAL A 42 5.50 -5.04 -0.13
CA VAL A 42 5.43 -6.46 -0.49
C VAL A 42 5.33 -7.33 0.75
N ASN A 43 6.12 -7.09 1.80
CA ASN A 43 6.08 -7.90 3.02
C ASN A 43 4.76 -7.76 3.80
N ILE A 44 4.25 -6.54 3.97
CA ILE A 44 2.94 -6.32 4.62
C ILE A 44 1.83 -6.96 3.78
N SER A 45 1.89 -6.84 2.46
CA SER A 45 0.85 -7.38 1.58
C SER A 45 0.72 -8.90 1.67
N LYS A 46 1.75 -9.65 2.09
CA LYS A 46 1.69 -11.13 2.22
C LYS A 46 0.63 -11.59 3.21
N GLY A 47 0.34 -10.80 4.24
CA GLY A 47 -0.71 -11.10 5.22
C GLY A 47 -2.10 -10.66 4.81
N ILE A 48 -2.26 -10.06 3.62
CA ILE A 48 -3.56 -9.61 3.10
C ILE A 48 -4.05 -10.65 2.10
N GLU A 49 -5.15 -11.32 2.43
CA GLU A 49 -5.83 -12.20 1.50
C GLU A 49 -6.67 -11.40 0.51
N THR A 50 -6.60 -11.76 -0.76
CA THR A 50 -7.34 -11.10 -1.84
C THR A 50 -7.87 -12.14 -2.81
N LYS A 51 -8.97 -11.83 -3.51
CA LYS A 51 -9.41 -12.60 -4.68
C LYS A 51 -8.45 -12.39 -5.86
N PRO A 52 -8.57 -13.15 -6.96
CA PRO A 52 -7.88 -12.81 -8.20
C PRO A 52 -8.32 -11.45 -8.74
N TYR A 53 -7.37 -10.72 -9.33
CA TYR A 53 -7.59 -9.38 -9.86
C TYR A 53 -8.72 -9.37 -10.89
N ASN A 54 -9.63 -8.40 -10.74
CA ASN A 54 -10.74 -8.21 -11.66
C ASN A 54 -10.98 -6.72 -11.92
N ALA A 55 -10.58 -6.26 -13.12
CA ALA A 55 -10.70 -4.87 -13.54
C ALA A 55 -12.16 -4.38 -13.58
N GLU A 56 -13.09 -5.22 -14.04
CA GLU A 56 -14.52 -4.84 -14.14
C GLU A 56 -15.15 -4.67 -12.76
N ARG A 57 -14.78 -5.54 -11.80
CA ARG A 57 -15.20 -5.39 -10.40
C ARG A 57 -14.66 -4.10 -9.80
N LEU A 58 -13.38 -3.78 -10.04
CA LEU A 58 -12.78 -2.54 -9.57
C LEU A 58 -13.47 -1.31 -10.17
N LYS A 59 -13.77 -1.32 -11.47
CA LYS A 59 -14.56 -0.26 -12.13
C LYS A 59 -15.95 -0.13 -11.52
N GLY A 60 -16.62 -1.24 -11.24
CA GLY A 60 -17.93 -1.30 -10.62
C GLY A 60 -18.00 -0.65 -9.24
N TYR A 61 -16.91 -0.71 -8.47
CA TYR A 61 -16.81 -0.08 -7.15
C TYR A 61 -16.33 1.39 -7.17
N LEU A 62 -15.92 1.94 -8.31
CA LEU A 62 -15.50 3.35 -8.40
C LEU A 62 -16.55 4.36 -7.88
N PRO A 63 -17.86 4.20 -8.17
CA PRO A 63 -18.88 5.09 -7.61
C PRO A 63 -18.95 5.02 -6.07
N GLU A 64 -18.82 3.83 -5.49
CA GLU A 64 -18.83 3.64 -4.03
C GLU A 64 -17.60 4.29 -3.39
N LEU A 65 -16.41 4.08 -3.96
CA LEU A 65 -15.16 4.71 -3.52
C LEU A 65 -15.23 6.24 -3.60
N ARG A 66 -15.86 6.81 -4.63
CA ARG A 66 -16.08 8.26 -4.72
C ARG A 66 -17.03 8.76 -3.62
N GLY A 67 -18.05 7.99 -3.27
CA GLY A 67 -18.97 8.32 -2.18
C GLY A 67 -18.32 8.32 -0.78
N MET A 68 -17.12 7.74 -0.65
CA MET A 68 -16.38 7.72 0.61
C MET A 68 -15.59 9.00 0.88
N THR A 69 -15.44 9.90 -0.11
CA THR A 69 -14.61 11.12 0.03
C THR A 69 -15.09 12.07 1.13
N VAL A 70 -16.38 11.99 1.47
CA VAL A 70 -17.05 12.80 2.50
C VAL A 70 -17.21 12.08 3.84
N LYS A 71 -16.76 10.82 3.93
CA LYS A 71 -16.89 10.00 5.14
C LYS A 71 -15.64 10.11 6.02
N LYS A 72 -15.78 9.78 7.30
CA LYS A 72 -14.63 9.72 8.21
C LYS A 72 -13.79 8.46 7.96
N PRO A 73 -12.48 8.48 8.23
CA PRO A 73 -11.59 7.33 8.06
C PRO A 73 -12.08 6.05 8.71
N GLU A 74 -12.69 6.14 9.89
CA GLU A 74 -13.19 4.98 10.63
C GLU A 74 -14.34 4.28 9.90
N GLU A 75 -15.09 5.02 9.07
CA GLU A 75 -16.20 4.51 8.27
C GLU A 75 -15.72 3.95 6.93
N PHE A 76 -14.85 4.67 6.22
CA PHE A 76 -14.46 4.26 4.88
C PHE A 76 -13.33 3.24 4.84
N LEU A 77 -12.39 3.26 5.79
CA LEU A 77 -11.20 2.41 5.73
C LEU A 77 -11.51 0.90 5.79
N PRO A 78 -12.42 0.41 6.65
CA PRO A 78 -12.79 -1.00 6.65
C PRO A 78 -13.40 -1.41 5.31
N ARG A 79 -14.39 -0.65 4.83
CA ARG A 79 -15.08 -0.94 3.58
C ARG A 79 -14.18 -0.84 2.35
N MET A 80 -13.28 0.13 2.32
CA MET A 80 -12.29 0.29 1.26
C MET A 80 -11.35 -0.92 1.18
N ARG A 81 -10.89 -1.45 2.32
CA ARG A 81 -10.06 -2.67 2.36
C ARG A 81 -10.79 -3.87 1.80
N GLU A 82 -12.07 -4.04 2.15
CA GLU A 82 -12.91 -5.12 1.60
C GLU A 82 -13.05 -5.02 0.08
N ILE A 83 -13.42 -3.83 -0.43
CA ILE A 83 -13.55 -3.58 -1.87
C ILE A 83 -12.25 -3.94 -2.59
N PHE A 84 -11.11 -3.46 -2.10
CA PHE A 84 -9.83 -3.75 -2.73
C PHE A 84 -9.48 -5.24 -2.67
N ALA A 85 -9.67 -5.90 -1.53
CA ALA A 85 -9.43 -7.33 -1.40
C ALA A 85 -10.31 -8.15 -2.34
N GLU A 86 -11.58 -7.77 -2.51
CA GLU A 86 -12.49 -8.37 -3.48
C GLU A 86 -12.04 -8.16 -4.92
N CYS A 87 -11.39 -7.05 -5.24
CA CYS A 87 -10.88 -6.73 -6.57
C CYS A 87 -9.50 -7.33 -6.87
N GLY A 88 -8.91 -8.06 -5.92
CA GLY A 88 -7.54 -8.58 -6.04
C GLY A 88 -6.44 -7.54 -5.83
N VAL A 89 -6.77 -6.48 -5.10
CA VAL A 89 -5.88 -5.39 -4.73
C VAL A 89 -5.55 -5.49 -3.24
N ALA A 90 -4.30 -5.76 -2.91
CA ALA A 90 -3.82 -5.72 -1.53
C ALA A 90 -3.55 -4.25 -1.14
N PHE A 91 -4.47 -3.66 -0.38
CA PHE A 91 -4.36 -2.26 0.05
C PHE A 91 -3.51 -2.12 1.32
N VAL A 92 -2.43 -1.34 1.24
CA VAL A 92 -1.49 -1.10 2.34
C VAL A 92 -1.43 0.39 2.67
N LEU A 93 -1.69 0.73 3.93
CA LEU A 93 -1.44 2.07 4.45
C LEU A 93 -0.09 2.11 5.15
N LEU A 94 0.74 3.08 4.77
CA LEU A 94 2.08 3.23 5.30
C LEU A 94 2.24 4.54 6.06
N PRO A 95 3.08 4.55 7.12
CA PRO A 95 3.45 5.78 7.80
C PRO A 95 4.23 6.69 6.85
N HIS A 96 4.11 8.00 7.07
CA HIS A 96 4.75 9.03 6.27
C HIS A 96 6.27 8.80 6.16
N LEU A 97 6.75 8.46 4.96
CA LEU A 97 8.18 8.40 4.65
C LEU A 97 8.69 9.82 4.36
N LYS A 98 9.32 10.44 5.37
CA LYS A 98 9.91 11.78 5.26
C LYS A 98 10.87 11.85 4.06
N ASN A 99 10.79 12.94 3.29
CA ASN A 99 11.67 13.27 2.15
C ASN A 99 11.60 12.32 0.94
N SER A 100 10.56 11.49 0.81
CA SER A 100 10.43 10.54 -0.29
C SER A 100 9.80 11.10 -1.57
N GLY A 101 8.98 12.16 -1.49
CA GLY A 101 8.24 12.68 -2.65
C GLY A 101 6.99 11.87 -3.00
N VAL A 102 6.97 10.57 -2.70
CA VAL A 102 5.92 9.61 -3.04
C VAL A 102 4.68 9.82 -2.17
N ASN A 103 3.48 9.62 -2.73
CA ASN A 103 2.19 9.64 -2.02
C ASN A 103 1.44 8.29 -2.11
N GLY A 104 1.68 7.52 -3.17
CA GLY A 104 1.16 6.18 -3.36
C GLY A 104 2.10 5.39 -4.27
N ALA A 105 1.92 4.08 -4.35
CA ALA A 105 2.66 3.21 -5.24
C ALA A 105 1.82 1.98 -5.61
N VAL A 106 1.90 1.57 -6.88
CA VAL A 106 1.30 0.34 -7.39
C VAL A 106 2.38 -0.67 -7.74
N LYS A 107 2.22 -1.92 -7.32
CA LYS A 107 3.13 -3.01 -7.65
C LYS A 107 2.37 -4.29 -7.94
N TRP A 108 2.56 -4.84 -9.14
CA TRP A 108 2.10 -6.18 -9.47
C TRP A 108 3.03 -7.21 -8.83
N VAL A 109 2.47 -8.16 -8.07
CA VAL A 109 3.21 -9.24 -7.39
C VAL A 109 3.05 -10.56 -8.15
N SER A 110 1.90 -10.76 -8.78
CA SER A 110 1.63 -11.82 -9.77
C SER A 110 0.76 -11.24 -10.90
N GLU A 111 0.37 -12.05 -11.88
CA GLU A 111 -0.51 -11.62 -12.97
C GLU A 111 -1.92 -11.24 -12.49
N ASP A 112 -2.34 -11.80 -11.36
CA ASP A 112 -3.67 -11.68 -10.77
C ASP A 112 -3.66 -11.02 -9.38
N ARG A 113 -2.53 -10.48 -8.93
CA ARG A 113 -2.41 -9.81 -7.64
C ARG A 113 -1.62 -8.52 -7.73
N VAL A 114 -2.25 -7.44 -7.30
CA VAL A 114 -1.65 -6.11 -7.27
C VAL A 114 -1.63 -5.58 -5.84
N VAL A 115 -0.58 -4.86 -5.49
CA VAL A 115 -0.45 -4.16 -4.22
C VAL A 115 -0.60 -2.66 -4.50
N LEU A 116 -1.50 -2.04 -3.76
CA LEU A 116 -1.76 -0.60 -3.78
C LEU A 116 -1.34 -0.04 -2.43
N ALA A 117 -0.19 0.63 -2.38
CA ALA A 117 0.30 1.29 -1.19
C ALA A 117 -0.06 2.77 -1.23
N MET A 118 -0.61 3.28 -0.13
CA MET A 118 -0.85 4.70 0.08
C MET A 118 -0.12 5.13 1.34
N ASN A 119 0.48 6.32 1.34
CA ASN A 119 0.98 6.91 2.57
C ASN A 119 0.01 7.96 3.10
N ASN A 120 0.16 8.30 4.37
CA ASN A 120 -0.60 9.36 5.02
C ASN A 120 0.07 10.74 4.86
N ARG A 121 0.76 11.00 3.73
CA ARG A 121 1.45 12.27 3.53
C ARG A 121 0.47 13.41 3.27
N GLY A 122 0.46 14.35 4.22
CA GLY A 122 -0.44 15.49 4.21
C GLY A 122 -1.77 15.09 4.82
N LEU A 123 -2.12 15.74 5.92
CA LEU A 123 -3.40 15.61 6.61
C LEU A 123 -4.59 16.11 5.76
N ASP A 124 -4.38 16.32 4.46
CA ASP A 124 -5.35 16.89 3.53
C ASP A 124 -6.02 15.73 2.80
N ALA A 125 -7.29 15.48 3.11
CA ALA A 125 -8.11 14.44 2.48
C ALA A 125 -8.04 14.52 0.95
N ASP A 126 -8.00 15.73 0.39
CA ASP A 126 -7.91 15.99 -1.06
C ASP A 126 -6.68 15.33 -1.69
N LYS A 127 -5.51 15.40 -1.02
CA LYS A 127 -4.27 14.80 -1.53
C LYS A 127 -4.35 13.28 -1.49
N PHE A 128 -4.90 12.72 -0.42
CA PHE A 128 -5.11 11.28 -0.31
C PHE A 128 -6.01 10.77 -1.42
N TRP A 129 -7.17 11.39 -1.63
CA TRP A 129 -8.13 10.94 -2.65
C TRP A 129 -7.59 11.14 -4.06
N PHE A 130 -6.93 12.26 -4.34
CA PHE A 130 -6.27 12.48 -5.64
C PHE A 130 -5.25 11.39 -5.93
N SER A 131 -4.34 11.11 -5.00
CA SER A 131 -3.33 10.05 -5.17
C SER A 131 -3.97 8.67 -5.25
N LEU A 132 -5.01 8.37 -4.47
CA LEU A 132 -5.71 7.07 -4.52
C LEU A 132 -6.30 6.82 -5.91
N PHE A 133 -7.04 7.78 -6.47
CA PHE A 133 -7.64 7.62 -7.80
C PHE A 133 -6.57 7.63 -8.91
N HIS A 134 -5.47 8.34 -8.72
CA HIS A 134 -4.30 8.30 -9.61
C HIS A 134 -3.72 6.87 -9.67
N GLU A 135 -3.51 6.25 -8.52
CA GLU A 135 -2.98 4.88 -8.45
C GLU A 135 -4.00 3.83 -8.94
N ILE A 136 -5.30 3.99 -8.65
CA ILE A 136 -6.34 3.09 -9.18
C ILE A 136 -6.34 3.10 -10.72
N LYS A 137 -6.11 4.26 -11.35
CA LYS A 137 -5.96 4.33 -12.81
C LYS A 137 -4.79 3.46 -13.28
N HIS A 138 -3.64 3.49 -12.59
CA HIS A 138 -2.49 2.65 -12.94
C HIS A 138 -2.77 1.16 -12.79
N VAL A 139 -3.51 0.78 -11.75
CA VAL A 139 -4.01 -0.59 -11.60
C VAL A 139 -4.88 -0.99 -12.79
N LEU A 140 -5.84 -0.15 -13.20
CA LEU A 140 -6.73 -0.42 -14.32
C LEU A 140 -6.02 -0.45 -15.69
N GLN A 141 -4.95 0.31 -15.85
CA GLN A 141 -4.14 0.31 -17.07
C GLN A 141 -3.22 -0.91 -17.17
N GLN A 142 -3.05 -1.68 -16.09
CA GLN A 142 -2.16 -2.85 -16.00
C GLN A 142 -0.74 -2.58 -16.53
N ASN A 143 -0.28 -1.32 -16.46
CA ASN A 143 1.02 -0.95 -16.98
C ASN A 143 2.10 -1.45 -16.02
N LYS A 144 2.81 -2.52 -16.39
CA LYS A 144 3.79 -3.21 -15.55
C LYS A 144 5.08 -2.39 -15.30
N ASN A 145 5.23 -1.22 -15.93
CA ASN A 145 6.48 -0.46 -16.00
C ASN A 145 6.52 0.87 -15.22
N CYS A 146 5.59 1.15 -14.31
CA CYS A 146 5.55 2.48 -13.68
C CYS A 146 5.71 2.48 -12.15
N ILE A 147 6.59 3.35 -11.69
CA ILE A 147 6.75 3.76 -10.31
C ILE A 147 6.47 5.27 -10.29
N TYR A 148 5.52 5.72 -9.48
CA TYR A 148 5.13 7.13 -9.32
C TYR A 148 5.51 7.67 -7.94
#